data_AF-A0A1V9YD54-F1
#
_entry.id   AF-A0A1V9YD54-F1
#
_cell.length_a   1.000
_cell.length_b   1.000
_cell.length_c   1.000
_cell.angle_alpha   90.00
_cell.angle_beta   90.00
_cell.angle_gamma   90.00
#
_symmetry.space_group_name_H-M   'P 1'
#
loop_
_entity.id
_entity.type
_entity.pdbx_description
1 polymer ?
#
loop_
_entity_poly.entity_id
_entity_poly.type
_entity_poly.pdbx_seq_one_letter_code
_entity_poly.pdbx_strand_id
1 'polypeptide(L)'
;MYDAVAVSPSKKQSLLGAADVSLVVVSGKGLVALGSDGLTSNCVCETALVLRQGKARPGPKTKVAKMTRNPIWNCDVDFGSVSIGDIEGVSLAVKHVSGFTHKEMGTVLIPSDFFVGAAGDEQWFDLLPTPAMMRQTSFRQDRPYGQVCVTRATKPLRTRSESTMPTPPTTYAAPLTRPASAVTISPLHDPIAELVAVRNCHQSLPQPGETWFVVDAHWVEAWLTFVASKKTPPGPISNGALLDTSGTQVRANLELKSDARLIDPASWRLYHGWYGGGPVVTVSVPTDCRHVGRWMTKLHLPSVARVQTPAP
;
A
#
# COMPACT_ATOMS: atom_id res chain seq x y z
N MET A 1 58.32 32.36 8.68
CA MET A 1 57.42 32.30 7.52
C MET A 1 57.48 30.88 6.98
N TYR A 2 56.50 30.04 7.29
CA TYR A 2 56.42 28.68 6.75
C TYR A 2 55.44 28.69 5.57
N ASP A 3 55.93 28.25 4.43
CA ASP A 3 55.17 28.09 3.19
C ASP A 3 54.06 27.05 3.34
N ALA A 4 52.87 27.43 2.86
CA ALA A 4 51.69 26.59 2.81
C ALA A 4 51.85 25.54 1.69
N VAL A 5 52.11 24.28 2.07
CA VAL A 5 51.99 23.15 1.15
C VAL A 5 50.51 22.85 0.96
N ALA A 6 49.95 23.36 -0.14
CA ALA A 6 48.64 22.97 -0.65
C ALA A 6 48.72 21.51 -1.15
N VAL A 7 48.25 20.57 -0.32
CA VAL A 7 48.04 19.18 -0.76
C VAL A 7 46.71 19.10 -1.51
N SER A 8 46.78 18.77 -2.79
CA SER A 8 45.66 18.70 -3.74
C SER A 8 44.50 17.80 -3.28
N PRO A 9 43.24 18.18 -3.53
CA PRO A 9 42.07 17.36 -3.23
C PRO A 9 41.93 16.26 -4.28
N SER A 10 42.74 15.19 -4.21
CA SER A 10 42.73 14.17 -5.28
C SER A 10 42.92 12.72 -4.84
N LYS A 11 42.60 12.37 -3.59
CA LYS A 11 42.55 10.95 -3.16
C LYS A 11 41.18 10.45 -2.72
N LYS A 12 40.26 11.31 -2.26
CA LYS A 12 38.88 10.89 -1.93
C LYS A 12 37.92 10.84 -3.13
N GLN A 13 38.27 11.47 -4.26
CA GLN A 13 37.44 11.50 -5.47
C GLN A 13 37.64 10.29 -6.41
N SER A 14 38.62 9.40 -6.16
CA SER A 14 39.00 8.33 -7.10
C SER A 14 38.44 6.93 -6.78
N LEU A 15 37.60 6.78 -5.75
CA LEU A 15 37.09 5.46 -5.30
C LEU A 15 35.63 5.17 -5.67
N LEU A 16 34.94 6.04 -6.42
CA LEU A 16 33.61 5.75 -6.95
C LEU A 16 33.73 5.11 -8.33
N GLY A 17 34.16 3.85 -8.36
CA GLY A 17 34.15 3.02 -9.58
C GLY A 17 32.74 2.81 -10.12
N ALA A 18 32.64 2.26 -11.33
CA ALA A 18 31.35 1.85 -11.89
C ALA A 18 30.71 0.79 -10.99
N ALA A 19 29.44 1.00 -10.63
CA ALA A 19 28.66 0.06 -9.84
C ALA A 19 27.40 -0.34 -10.61
N ASP A 20 26.91 -1.54 -10.36
CA ASP A 20 25.63 -1.99 -10.90
C ASP A 20 24.48 -1.25 -10.21
N VAL A 21 23.76 -0.44 -10.97
CA VAL A 21 22.60 0.31 -10.49
C VAL A 21 21.35 -0.53 -10.76
N SER A 22 21.08 -1.44 -9.83
CA SER A 22 19.93 -2.35 -9.92
C SER A 22 19.16 -2.39 -8.60
N LEU A 23 17.84 -2.31 -8.67
CA LEU A 23 16.93 -2.43 -7.52
C LEU A 23 15.66 -3.19 -7.90
N VAL A 24 14.94 -3.64 -6.89
CA VAL A 24 13.57 -4.15 -7.01
C VAL A 24 12.63 -3.13 -6.39
N VAL A 25 11.65 -2.66 -7.16
CA VAL A 25 10.52 -1.91 -6.61
C VAL A 25 9.54 -2.93 -6.04
N VAL A 26 9.60 -3.14 -4.73
CA VAL A 26 8.88 -4.22 -4.04
C VAL A 26 7.40 -3.89 -3.93
N SER A 27 7.08 -2.82 -3.21
CA SER A 27 5.70 -2.45 -2.87
C SER A 27 5.55 -0.95 -2.58
N GLY A 28 4.30 -0.50 -2.48
CA GLY A 28 3.95 0.79 -1.91
C GLY A 28 3.03 0.63 -0.71
N LYS A 29 2.96 1.64 0.15
CA LYS A 29 2.07 1.67 1.33
C LYS A 29 1.41 3.03 1.49
N GLY A 30 0.12 3.03 1.85
CA GLY A 30 -0.61 4.22 2.23
C GLY A 30 -0.78 5.26 1.12
N LEU A 31 -0.62 4.86 -0.15
CA LEU A 31 -0.60 5.78 -1.28
C LEU A 31 -1.92 6.57 -1.43
N VAL A 32 -1.87 7.75 -2.02
CA VAL A 32 -3.06 8.61 -2.19
C VAL A 32 -4.17 7.92 -3.02
N ALA A 33 -5.41 8.01 -2.54
CA ALA A 33 -6.59 7.51 -3.24
C ALA A 33 -7.07 8.52 -4.30
N LEU A 34 -6.82 8.21 -5.57
CA LEU A 34 -7.20 9.04 -6.72
C LEU A 34 -8.20 8.36 -7.66
N GLY A 35 -8.60 7.13 -7.34
CA GLY A 35 -9.67 6.39 -8.01
C GLY A 35 -11.01 7.09 -7.88
N SER A 36 -11.91 6.77 -8.81
CA SER A 36 -13.28 7.30 -8.80
C SER A 36 -14.09 6.86 -7.58
N ASP A 37 -13.71 5.74 -6.97
CA ASP A 37 -14.24 5.26 -5.69
C ASP A 37 -13.82 6.17 -4.51
N GLY A 38 -12.79 7.00 -4.70
CA GLY A 38 -12.18 7.81 -3.66
C GLY A 38 -11.48 6.99 -2.57
N LEU A 39 -11.34 5.68 -2.74
CA LEU A 39 -10.80 4.74 -1.76
C LEU A 39 -9.48 4.13 -2.22
N THR A 40 -9.31 3.96 -3.52
CA THR A 40 -8.19 3.22 -4.07
C THR A 40 -7.51 3.98 -5.20
N SER A 41 -6.44 3.40 -5.73
CA SER A 41 -5.78 3.87 -6.95
C SER A 41 -5.38 2.69 -7.82
N ASN A 42 -5.30 2.94 -9.13
CA ASN A 42 -4.65 2.02 -10.06
C ASN A 42 -3.18 2.42 -10.16
N CYS A 43 -2.36 1.91 -9.28
CA CYS A 43 -1.00 2.37 -9.02
C CYS A 43 -0.02 1.78 -10.02
N VAL A 44 0.72 2.66 -10.69
CA VAL A 44 1.92 2.33 -11.47
C VAL A 44 3.10 3.13 -10.93
N CYS A 45 4.29 2.53 -10.94
CA CYS A 45 5.53 3.22 -10.62
C CYS A 45 6.41 3.26 -11.88
N GLU A 46 6.80 4.47 -12.28
CA GLU A 46 7.75 4.72 -13.35
C GLU A 46 9.13 4.98 -12.74
N THR A 47 10.16 4.39 -13.32
CA THR A 47 11.53 4.56 -12.84
C THR A 47 12.38 5.33 -13.84
N ALA A 48 13.33 6.11 -13.33
CA ALA A 48 14.31 6.79 -14.16
C ALA A 48 15.63 6.95 -13.41
N LEU A 49 16.75 6.69 -14.09
CA LEU A 49 18.08 7.02 -13.56
C LEU A 49 18.32 8.51 -13.74
N VAL A 50 18.61 9.22 -12.65
CA VAL A 50 18.87 10.66 -12.66
C VAL A 50 20.38 10.88 -12.64
N LEU A 51 20.91 11.49 -13.69
CA LEU A 51 22.32 11.88 -13.78
C LEU A 51 22.53 13.26 -13.15
N ARG A 52 23.69 13.51 -12.54
CA ARG A 52 24.03 14.82 -11.96
C ARG A 52 24.07 15.96 -12.97
N GLN A 53 24.25 15.62 -14.25
CA GLN A 53 24.19 16.57 -15.36
C GLN A 53 22.73 16.96 -15.73
N GLY A 54 21.74 16.54 -14.94
CA GLY A 54 20.32 16.90 -15.10
C GLY A 54 19.54 16.07 -16.13
N LYS A 55 20.22 15.15 -16.84
CA LYS A 55 19.58 14.24 -17.80
C LYS A 55 19.04 13.00 -17.08
N ALA A 56 17.77 12.67 -17.30
CA ALA A 56 17.17 11.43 -16.80
C ALA A 56 17.12 10.36 -17.91
N ARG A 57 17.45 9.12 -17.57
CA ARG A 57 17.29 7.95 -18.45
C ARG A 57 16.08 7.13 -17.97
N PRO A 58 15.00 7.01 -18.75
CA PRO A 58 13.85 6.19 -18.38
C PRO A 58 14.24 4.73 -18.16
N GLY A 59 13.62 4.10 -17.17
CA GLY A 59 13.78 2.70 -16.85
C GLY A 59 12.47 1.91 -17.01
N PRO A 60 12.46 0.65 -16.54
CA PRO A 60 11.25 -0.16 -16.47
C PRO A 60 10.15 0.52 -15.67
N LYS A 61 8.90 0.29 -16.09
CA LYS A 61 7.70 0.67 -15.35
C LYS A 61 7.05 -0.57 -14.77
N THR A 62 6.46 -0.43 -13.59
CA THR A 62 5.76 -1.56 -12.97
C THR A 62 4.47 -1.90 -13.73
N LYS A 63 3.92 -3.09 -13.47
CA LYS A 63 2.55 -3.40 -13.86
C LYS A 63 1.58 -2.57 -13.03
N VAL A 64 0.43 -2.25 -13.61
CA VAL A 64 -0.64 -1.52 -12.90
C VAL A 64 -1.22 -2.42 -11.81
N ALA A 65 -1.02 -2.02 -10.55
CA ALA A 65 -1.69 -2.60 -9.39
C ALA A 65 -3.05 -1.89 -9.24
N LYS A 66 -4.11 -2.59 -9.63
CA LYS A 66 -5.46 -2.00 -9.68
C LYS A 66 -6.08 -1.90 -8.30
N MET A 67 -6.89 -0.87 -8.10
CA MET A 67 -7.77 -0.73 -6.94
C MET A 67 -7.10 -0.98 -5.59
N THR A 68 -5.93 -0.39 -5.35
CA THR A 68 -5.21 -0.52 -4.08
C THR A 68 -4.47 0.76 -3.70
N ARG A 69 -4.24 0.95 -2.40
CA ARG A 69 -3.30 1.96 -1.86
C ARG A 69 -1.99 1.34 -1.38
N ASN A 70 -1.90 0.01 -1.39
CA ASN A 70 -0.76 -0.77 -0.93
C ASN A 70 -0.34 -1.76 -2.04
N PRO A 71 0.13 -1.26 -3.19
CA PRO A 71 0.45 -2.11 -4.33
C PRO A 71 1.67 -2.99 -4.06
N ILE A 72 1.65 -4.21 -4.56
CA ILE A 72 2.83 -5.09 -4.61
C ILE A 72 3.22 -5.20 -6.09
N TRP A 73 4.44 -4.78 -6.42
CA TRP A 73 4.92 -4.73 -7.79
C TRP A 73 6.00 -5.77 -8.07
N ASN A 74 6.95 -5.97 -7.14
CA ASN A 74 8.13 -6.83 -7.32
C ASN A 74 8.77 -6.66 -8.71
N CYS A 75 9.04 -5.40 -9.08
CA CYS A 75 9.52 -5.05 -10.40
C CYS A 75 11.03 -4.86 -10.37
N ASP A 76 11.76 -5.69 -11.10
CA ASP A 76 13.19 -5.51 -11.32
C ASP A 76 13.46 -4.26 -12.17
N VAL A 77 14.42 -3.47 -11.71
CA VAL A 77 14.88 -2.25 -12.35
C VAL A 77 16.39 -2.35 -12.46
N ASP A 78 16.89 -2.50 -13.69
CA ASP A 78 18.32 -2.60 -13.95
C ASP A 78 18.74 -1.51 -14.94
N PHE A 79 19.65 -0.64 -14.49
CA PHE A 79 20.27 0.41 -15.28
C PHE A 79 21.70 0.03 -15.72
N GLY A 80 22.18 -1.16 -15.35
CA GLY A 80 23.50 -1.66 -15.65
C GLY A 80 24.60 -0.96 -14.84
N SER A 81 25.84 -1.13 -15.31
CA SER A 81 27.01 -0.54 -14.68
C SER A 81 27.11 0.94 -15.01
N VAL A 82 27.09 1.79 -13.99
CA VAL A 82 27.20 3.25 -14.11
C VAL A 82 28.14 3.77 -13.03
N SER A 83 28.94 4.79 -13.37
CA SER A 83 29.76 5.49 -12.37
C SER A 83 28.86 6.12 -11.31
N ILE A 84 29.03 5.73 -10.04
CA ILE A 84 28.24 6.28 -8.94
C ILE A 84 28.42 7.81 -8.81
N GLY A 85 29.60 8.33 -9.17
CA GLY A 85 29.86 9.77 -9.18
C GLY A 85 29.03 10.56 -10.20
N ASP A 86 28.54 9.91 -11.26
CA ASP A 86 27.80 10.58 -12.35
C ASP A 86 26.28 10.62 -12.09
N ILE A 87 25.81 9.86 -11.10
CA ILE A 87 24.38 9.74 -10.80
C ILE A 87 24.01 10.51 -9.53
N GLU A 88 22.81 11.07 -9.53
CA GLU A 88 22.16 11.58 -8.33
C GLU A 88 21.44 10.43 -7.61
N GLY A 89 20.80 9.55 -8.39
CA GLY A 89 20.05 8.42 -7.87
C GLY A 89 19.07 7.83 -8.88
N VAL A 90 18.14 7.02 -8.39
CA VAL A 90 17.01 6.50 -9.18
C VAL A 90 15.73 7.16 -8.71
N SER A 91 15.06 7.89 -9.60
CA SER A 91 13.74 8.46 -9.33
C SER A 91 12.66 7.42 -9.53
N LEU A 92 11.72 7.37 -8.58
CA LEU A 92 10.51 6.56 -8.61
C LEU A 92 9.30 7.50 -8.58
N ALA A 93 8.53 7.54 -9.67
CA ALA A 93 7.33 8.35 -9.78
C ALA A 93 6.09 7.46 -9.75
N VAL A 94 5.26 7.61 -8.72
CA VAL A 94 4.03 6.82 -8.55
C VAL A 94 2.85 7.59 -9.12
N LYS A 95 2.03 6.90 -9.93
CA LYS A 95 0.88 7.48 -10.64
C LYS A 95 -0.36 6.60 -10.51
N HIS A 96 -1.51 7.24 -10.50
CA HIS A 96 -2.81 6.62 -10.70
C HIS A 96 -3.14 6.60 -12.20
N VAL A 97 -3.49 5.44 -12.75
CA VAL A 97 -3.88 5.30 -14.16
C VAL A 97 -5.39 5.10 -14.30
N SER A 98 -6.02 5.90 -15.16
CA SER A 98 -7.43 5.77 -15.52
C SER A 98 -7.61 5.91 -17.03
N GLY A 99 -7.85 4.78 -17.71
CA GLY A 99 -7.90 4.71 -19.17
C GLY A 99 -6.60 5.21 -19.81
N PHE A 100 -6.70 6.28 -20.61
CA PHE A 100 -5.57 6.93 -21.27
C PHE A 100 -4.97 8.09 -20.45
N THR A 101 -5.48 8.35 -19.25
CA THR A 101 -5.04 9.45 -18.39
C THR A 101 -4.29 8.94 -17.17
N HIS A 102 -3.41 9.79 -16.63
CA HIS A 102 -2.71 9.52 -15.38
C HIS A 102 -2.76 10.73 -14.45
N LYS A 103 -2.71 10.48 -13.14
CA LYS A 103 -2.57 11.49 -12.09
C LYS A 103 -1.39 11.15 -11.21
N GLU A 104 -0.58 12.14 -10.87
CA GLU A 104 0.59 11.94 -10.02
C GLU A 104 0.18 11.73 -8.56
N MET A 105 0.85 10.77 -7.90
CA MET A 105 0.61 10.42 -6.50
C MET A 105 1.80 10.77 -5.61
N GLY A 106 2.98 10.97 -6.20
CA GLY A 106 4.19 11.40 -5.53
C GLY A 106 5.42 10.90 -6.26
N THR A 107 6.57 11.41 -5.86
CA THR A 107 7.88 10.98 -6.36
C THR A 107 8.86 10.81 -5.22
N VAL A 108 9.84 9.94 -5.39
CA VAL A 108 10.97 9.85 -4.48
C VAL A 108 12.25 9.57 -5.24
N LEU A 109 13.37 10.10 -4.74
CA LEU A 109 14.69 9.84 -5.28
C LEU A 109 15.43 8.87 -4.35
N ILE A 110 15.71 7.68 -4.87
CA ILE A 110 16.58 6.70 -4.19
C ILE A 110 18.02 7.18 -4.36
N PRO A 111 18.70 7.59 -3.29
CA PRO A 111 19.99 8.24 -3.38
C PRO A 111 21.10 7.28 -3.83
N SER A 112 22.13 7.81 -4.50
CA SER A 112 23.22 7.02 -5.10
C SER A 112 23.99 6.11 -4.11
N ASP A 113 24.02 6.47 -2.83
CA ASP A 113 24.65 5.70 -1.75
C ASP A 113 23.90 4.39 -1.43
N PHE A 114 22.60 4.30 -1.75
CA PHE A 114 21.83 3.06 -1.67
C PHE A 114 22.48 1.90 -2.46
N PHE A 115 23.19 2.23 -3.55
CA PHE A 115 23.85 1.25 -4.40
C PHE A 115 25.27 0.89 -3.92
N VAL A 116 25.78 1.55 -2.88
CA VAL A 116 27.13 1.37 -2.34
C VAL A 116 27.03 0.67 -0.98
N GLY A 117 27.19 -0.66 -0.93
CA GLY A 117 27.07 -1.41 0.34
C GLY A 117 26.89 -2.92 0.17
N ALA A 118 26.44 -3.62 1.21
CA ALA A 118 25.94 -4.99 1.10
C ALA A 118 24.46 -5.01 0.67
N ALA A 119 24.03 -6.05 -0.04
CA ALA A 119 22.62 -6.23 -0.37
C ALA A 119 21.93 -6.90 0.81
N GLY A 120 20.67 -6.60 1.09
CA GLY A 120 19.96 -7.39 2.09
C GLY A 120 18.60 -6.88 2.52
N ASP A 121 18.41 -5.57 2.64
CA ASP A 121 17.23 -5.08 3.36
C ASP A 121 16.25 -4.30 2.46
N GLU A 122 14.97 -4.57 2.69
CA GLU A 122 13.87 -3.72 2.24
C GLU A 122 13.95 -2.37 2.93
N GLN A 123 14.03 -1.30 2.15
CA GLN A 123 14.06 0.06 2.65
C GLN A 123 12.84 0.83 2.15
N TRP A 124 12.20 1.55 3.09
CA TRP A 124 11.03 2.38 2.82
C TRP A 124 11.45 3.84 2.62
N PHE A 125 10.87 4.46 1.62
CA PHE A 125 11.10 5.86 1.28
C PHE A 125 9.76 6.61 1.17
N ASP A 126 9.66 7.76 1.82
CA ASP A 126 8.48 8.62 1.76
C ASP A 126 8.34 9.26 0.37
N LEU A 127 7.13 9.24 -0.16
CA LEU A 127 6.82 9.99 -1.38
C LEU A 127 6.69 11.47 -1.05
N LEU A 128 7.34 12.27 -1.88
CA LEU A 128 7.22 13.72 -1.87
C LEU A 128 6.22 14.16 -2.93
N PRO A 129 5.47 15.25 -2.69
CA PRO A 129 4.60 15.81 -3.70
C PRO A 129 5.40 16.32 -4.89
N THR A 130 4.88 16.07 -6.09
CA THR A 130 5.50 16.61 -7.31
C THR A 130 5.12 18.08 -7.52
N PRO A 131 5.87 18.82 -8.35
CA PRO A 131 5.49 20.18 -8.72
C PRO A 131 4.11 20.26 -9.38
N ALA A 132 3.67 19.22 -10.11
CA ALA A 132 2.35 19.22 -10.73
C ALA A 132 1.23 19.06 -9.68
N MET A 133 1.45 18.21 -8.66
CA MET A 133 0.52 18.06 -7.54
C MET A 133 0.39 19.37 -6.76
N MET A 134 1.51 20.04 -6.47
CA MET A 134 1.54 21.32 -5.74
C MET A 134 0.75 22.44 -6.42
N ARG A 135 0.59 22.39 -7.75
CA ARG A 135 -0.21 23.37 -8.51
C ARG A 135 -1.72 23.11 -8.48
N GLN A 136 -2.17 21.96 -7.98
CA GLN A 136 -3.59 21.63 -7.93
C GLN A 136 -4.27 22.29 -6.72
N THR A 137 -5.51 22.76 -6.89
CA THR A 137 -6.30 23.36 -5.80
C THR A 137 -6.64 22.37 -4.69
N SER A 138 -6.60 21.08 -4.96
CA SER A 138 -6.79 20.00 -3.99
C SER A 138 -5.51 19.60 -3.24
N PHE A 139 -4.38 20.27 -3.50
CA PHE A 139 -3.11 19.99 -2.85
C PHE A 139 -3.18 20.23 -1.33
N ARG A 140 -2.56 19.33 -0.57
CA ARG A 140 -2.56 19.36 0.90
C ARG A 140 -1.17 19.02 1.41
N GLN A 141 -0.41 20.03 1.81
CA GLN A 141 0.97 19.85 2.29
C GLN A 141 1.05 19.03 3.59
N ASP A 142 -0.03 19.04 4.37
CA ASP A 142 -0.18 18.35 5.65
C ASP A 142 -0.46 16.85 5.53
N ARG A 143 -0.70 16.32 4.32
CA ARG A 143 -1.08 14.90 4.13
C ARG A 143 0.13 14.04 3.70
N PRO A 144 0.27 12.83 4.26
CA PRO A 144 1.24 11.87 3.77
C PRO A 144 0.83 11.35 2.39
N TYR A 145 1.80 11.24 1.47
CA TYR A 145 1.59 10.76 0.10
C TYR A 145 1.77 9.24 -0.06
N GLY A 146 2.16 8.58 1.04
CA GLY A 146 2.51 7.17 1.10
C GLY A 146 4.01 6.94 0.94
N GLN A 147 4.39 5.67 0.92
CA GLN A 147 5.79 5.24 0.89
C GLN A 147 5.98 4.19 -0.20
N VAL A 148 7.21 4.08 -0.69
CA VAL A 148 7.65 3.01 -1.61
C VAL A 148 8.75 2.21 -0.95
N CYS A 149 8.66 0.89 -1.06
CA CYS A 149 9.65 -0.06 -0.60
C CYS A 149 10.53 -0.50 -1.77
N VAL A 150 11.84 -0.42 -1.58
CA VAL A 150 12.82 -0.95 -2.53
C VAL A 150 13.81 -1.86 -1.83
N THR A 151 14.34 -2.81 -2.58
CA THR A 151 15.48 -3.63 -2.16
C THR A 151 16.53 -3.58 -3.24
N ARG A 152 17.80 -3.57 -2.86
CA ARG A 152 18.87 -3.62 -3.85
C ARG A 152 18.91 -4.98 -4.53
N ALA A 153 18.91 -5.00 -5.86
CA ALA A 153 18.98 -6.25 -6.59
C ALA A 153 20.43 -6.76 -6.57
N THR A 154 20.63 -8.02 -6.20
CA THR A 154 21.86 -8.74 -6.53
C THR A 154 21.63 -9.46 -7.84
N LYS A 155 22.50 -9.22 -8.84
CA LYS A 155 22.51 -10.12 -10.00
C LYS A 155 22.80 -11.53 -9.45
N PRO A 156 21.95 -12.54 -9.71
CA PRO A 156 22.35 -13.91 -9.46
C PRO A 156 23.61 -14.16 -10.31
N LEU A 157 24.69 -14.58 -9.65
CA LEU A 157 25.84 -15.15 -10.35
C LEU A 157 25.27 -16.22 -11.28
N ARG A 158 25.43 -16.06 -12.61
CA ARG A 158 25.01 -17.10 -13.57
C ARG A 158 25.86 -18.34 -13.33
N THR A 159 25.48 -19.17 -12.38
CA THR A 159 25.94 -20.54 -12.27
C THR A 159 24.95 -21.42 -13.04
N ARG A 160 25.53 -21.99 -14.09
CA ARG A 160 25.01 -22.99 -14.99
C ARG A 160 24.22 -24.08 -14.23
N SER A 161 23.07 -24.41 -14.79
CA SER A 161 22.17 -25.47 -14.39
C SER A 161 22.90 -26.80 -14.18
N GLU A 162 22.66 -27.44 -13.04
CA GLU A 162 22.75 -28.88 -12.92
C GLU A 162 21.62 -29.38 -12.03
N SER A 163 20.75 -30.19 -12.63
CA SER A 163 19.64 -30.86 -11.99
C SER A 163 20.16 -31.95 -11.07
N THR A 164 19.73 -31.97 -9.81
CA THR A 164 19.67 -33.24 -9.07
C THR A 164 18.56 -33.15 -8.02
N MET A 165 17.51 -33.94 -8.25
CA MET A 165 16.50 -34.27 -7.25
C MET A 165 17.15 -34.98 -6.05
N PRO A 166 16.58 -34.86 -4.85
CA PRO A 166 16.47 -36.05 -4.02
C PRO A 166 15.04 -36.28 -3.49
N THR A 167 14.69 -37.56 -3.51
CA THR A 167 13.50 -38.22 -2.96
C THR A 167 13.34 -38.06 -1.44
N PRO A 168 12.12 -38.29 -0.89
CA PRO A 168 11.85 -38.17 0.54
C PRO A 168 12.14 -39.49 1.29
N PRO A 169 12.28 -39.45 2.62
CA PRO A 169 11.93 -40.59 3.45
C PRO A 169 10.73 -40.27 4.34
N THR A 170 9.76 -41.19 4.27
CA THR A 170 8.68 -41.44 5.22
C THR A 170 9.24 -42.06 6.49
N THR A 171 8.89 -41.55 7.68
CA THR A 171 8.80 -42.37 8.91
C THR A 171 7.73 -41.85 9.87
N TYR A 172 7.03 -42.79 10.49
CA TYR A 172 5.81 -42.73 11.30
C TYR A 172 6.08 -42.55 12.81
N ALA A 173 5.04 -42.07 13.53
CA ALA A 173 4.67 -42.28 14.95
C ALA A 173 5.43 -41.46 16.03
N ALA A 174 4.87 -41.01 17.17
CA ALA A 174 3.59 -41.24 17.85
C ALA A 174 3.29 -40.07 18.86
N PRO A 175 2.15 -40.04 19.57
CA PRO A 175 1.58 -38.84 20.20
C PRO A 175 2.01 -38.63 21.65
N LEU A 176 2.08 -37.37 22.08
CA LEU A 176 2.13 -37.00 23.50
C LEU A 176 1.02 -35.99 23.84
N THR A 177 0.11 -36.49 24.66
CA THR A 177 -1.02 -35.83 25.32
C THR A 177 -0.51 -34.84 26.37
N ARG A 178 -0.96 -33.58 26.33
CA ARG A 178 -1.09 -32.69 27.51
C ARG A 178 -1.97 -31.46 27.17
N PRO A 179 -2.53 -30.79 28.19
CA PRO A 179 -3.96 -30.73 28.45
C PRO A 179 -4.63 -29.49 27.86
N ALA A 180 -5.96 -29.58 27.80
CA ALA A 180 -6.87 -28.52 27.36
C ALA A 180 -6.73 -27.25 28.20
N SER A 181 -6.06 -26.24 27.64
CA SER A 181 -6.41 -24.84 27.88
C SER A 181 -7.25 -24.39 26.71
N ALA A 182 -8.37 -23.72 26.97
CA ALA A 182 -9.34 -23.28 25.98
C ALA A 182 -8.66 -22.50 24.84
N VAL A 183 -8.40 -23.20 23.74
CA VAL A 183 -8.00 -22.61 22.47
C VAL A 183 -9.28 -22.03 21.90
N THR A 184 -9.44 -20.70 22.01
CA THR A 184 -10.29 -19.97 21.07
C THR A 184 -9.76 -20.31 19.69
N ILE A 185 -10.43 -21.21 18.98
CA ILE A 185 -10.10 -21.58 17.61
C ILE A 185 -10.26 -20.31 16.80
N SER A 186 -9.19 -19.55 16.61
CA SER A 186 -9.18 -18.46 15.65
C SER A 186 -9.50 -19.10 14.30
N PRO A 187 -10.52 -18.63 13.57
CA PRO A 187 -10.77 -19.12 12.22
C PRO A 187 -9.46 -19.03 11.43
N LEU A 188 -9.12 -20.11 10.72
CA LEU A 188 -7.93 -20.13 9.88
C LEU A 188 -8.15 -19.14 8.73
N HIS A 189 -7.71 -17.91 8.91
CA HIS A 189 -7.80 -16.86 7.91
C HIS A 189 -6.80 -17.14 6.78
N ASP A 190 -7.31 -17.30 5.56
CA ASP A 190 -6.48 -17.36 4.34
C ASP A 190 -6.47 -15.99 3.66
N PRO A 191 -5.37 -15.24 3.75
CA PRO A 191 -5.29 -13.88 3.22
C PRO A 191 -5.55 -13.80 1.71
N ILE A 192 -5.20 -14.84 0.96
CA ILE A 192 -5.39 -14.85 -0.50
C ILE A 192 -6.85 -15.17 -0.82
N ALA A 193 -7.42 -16.19 -0.19
CA ALA A 193 -8.82 -16.58 -0.43
C ALA A 193 -9.79 -15.46 -0.03
N GLU A 194 -9.54 -14.79 1.09
CA GLU A 194 -10.35 -13.66 1.53
C GLU A 194 -10.28 -12.47 0.57
N LEU A 195 -9.06 -12.10 0.14
CA LEU A 195 -8.88 -11.01 -0.82
C LEU A 195 -9.60 -11.30 -2.14
N VAL A 196 -9.50 -12.55 -2.63
CA VAL A 196 -10.18 -12.98 -3.86
C VAL A 196 -11.70 -12.92 -3.68
N ALA A 197 -12.23 -13.40 -2.55
CA ALA A 197 -13.66 -13.40 -2.28
C ALA A 197 -14.24 -11.97 -2.21
N VAL A 198 -13.60 -11.06 -1.46
CA VAL A 198 -14.02 -9.65 -1.40
C VAL A 198 -13.93 -9.00 -2.77
N ARG A 199 -12.81 -9.21 -3.49
CA ARG A 199 -12.63 -8.65 -4.84
C ARG A 199 -13.73 -9.09 -5.80
N ASN A 200 -14.18 -10.34 -5.71
CA ASN A 200 -15.17 -10.91 -6.63
C ASN A 200 -16.59 -10.37 -6.39
N CYS A 201 -16.90 -9.90 -5.18
CA CYS A 201 -18.22 -9.36 -4.85
C CYS A 201 -18.25 -7.84 -4.68
N HIS A 202 -17.08 -7.18 -4.62
CA HIS A 202 -16.99 -5.76 -4.32
C HIS A 202 -17.72 -4.89 -5.37
N GLN A 203 -18.55 -3.98 -4.87
CA GLN A 203 -19.19 -2.94 -5.65
C GLN A 203 -18.55 -1.59 -5.32
N SER A 204 -18.09 -0.85 -6.34
CA SER A 204 -17.34 0.40 -6.14
C SER A 204 -18.20 1.62 -5.84
N LEU A 205 -19.47 1.61 -6.27
CA LEU A 205 -20.39 2.74 -6.10
C LEU A 205 -21.79 2.23 -5.76
N PRO A 206 -22.50 2.86 -4.81
CA PRO A 206 -23.88 2.53 -4.52
C PRO A 206 -24.81 2.84 -5.69
N GLN A 207 -25.94 2.16 -5.73
CA GLN A 207 -27.11 2.57 -6.50
C GLN A 207 -28.12 3.33 -5.62
N PRO A 208 -28.94 4.23 -6.19
CA PRO A 208 -30.02 4.89 -5.46
C PRO A 208 -30.95 3.87 -4.80
N GLY A 209 -31.25 4.05 -3.50
CA GLY A 209 -32.07 3.14 -2.72
C GLY A 209 -31.33 1.96 -2.08
N GLU A 210 -30.05 1.73 -2.38
CA GLU A 210 -29.27 0.70 -1.71
C GLU A 210 -28.91 1.09 -0.27
N THR A 211 -28.71 0.08 0.58
CA THR A 211 -28.14 0.25 1.92
C THR A 211 -26.70 -0.25 1.91
N TRP A 212 -25.78 0.58 2.40
CA TRP A 212 -24.36 0.28 2.51
C TRP A 212 -23.92 0.28 3.97
N PHE A 213 -22.76 -0.30 4.25
CA PHE A 213 -22.24 -0.47 5.60
C PHE A 213 -21.06 0.47 5.85
N VAL A 214 -20.99 1.00 7.08
CA VAL A 214 -19.87 1.81 7.55
C VAL A 214 -18.94 0.93 8.37
N VAL A 215 -17.65 0.97 8.05
CA VAL A 215 -16.61 0.21 8.76
C VAL A 215 -15.46 1.13 9.18
N ASP A 216 -14.87 0.85 10.33
CA ASP A 216 -13.66 1.54 10.82
C ASP A 216 -12.52 1.42 9.80
N ALA A 217 -12.00 2.57 9.39
CA ALA A 217 -10.90 2.64 8.44
C ALA A 217 -9.65 1.92 8.92
N HIS A 218 -9.34 1.99 10.22
CA HIS A 218 -8.15 1.35 10.79
C HIS A 218 -8.26 -0.16 10.71
N TRP A 219 -9.46 -0.71 10.94
CA TRP A 219 -9.72 -2.14 10.78
C TRP A 219 -9.51 -2.58 9.32
N VAL A 220 -10.03 -1.81 8.36
CA VAL A 220 -9.82 -2.10 6.92
C VAL A 220 -8.34 -2.02 6.55
N GLU A 221 -7.60 -1.05 7.08
CA GLU A 221 -6.16 -0.92 6.84
C GLU A 221 -5.36 -2.08 7.45
N ALA A 222 -5.76 -2.55 8.63
CA ALA A 222 -5.20 -3.76 9.23
C ALA A 222 -5.51 -5.01 8.39
N TRP A 223 -6.75 -5.14 7.87
CA TRP A 223 -7.12 -6.23 6.96
C TRP A 223 -6.31 -6.19 5.66
N LEU A 224 -6.18 -5.01 5.03
CA LEU A 224 -5.36 -4.82 3.83
C LEU A 224 -3.89 -5.18 4.09
N THR A 225 -3.37 -4.85 5.27
CA THR A 225 -2.02 -5.23 5.70
C THR A 225 -1.91 -6.74 5.86
N PHE A 226 -2.91 -7.38 6.47
CA PHE A 226 -3.00 -8.84 6.62
C PHE A 226 -2.94 -9.54 5.26
N VAL A 227 -3.80 -9.15 4.31
CA VAL A 227 -3.84 -9.80 2.99
C VAL A 227 -2.61 -9.53 2.12
N ALA A 228 -1.97 -8.36 2.30
CA ALA A 228 -0.76 -8.01 1.56
C ALA A 228 0.50 -8.71 2.12
N SER A 229 0.64 -8.77 3.45
CA SER A 229 1.87 -9.22 4.12
C SER A 229 1.79 -10.60 4.75
N LYS A 230 0.61 -11.24 4.74
CA LYS A 230 0.33 -12.54 5.38
C LYS A 230 0.71 -12.57 6.88
N LYS A 231 0.62 -11.41 7.54
CA LYS A 231 0.91 -11.23 8.97
C LYS A 231 -0.33 -11.57 9.80
N THR A 232 -0.52 -10.90 10.94
CA THR A 232 -1.64 -11.13 11.86
C THR A 232 -2.95 -10.60 11.26
N PRO A 233 -4.06 -11.35 11.35
CA PRO A 233 -5.39 -10.86 10.97
C PRO A 233 -5.85 -9.68 11.86
N PRO A 234 -6.73 -8.79 11.37
CA PRO A 234 -7.16 -7.55 12.05
C PRO A 234 -8.01 -7.73 13.32
N GLY A 235 -8.33 -8.95 13.72
CA GLY A 235 -9.29 -9.23 14.80
C GLY A 235 -10.72 -8.83 14.44
N PRO A 236 -11.67 -8.85 15.41
CA PRO A 236 -13.06 -8.49 15.17
C PRO A 236 -13.24 -7.05 14.70
N ILE A 237 -14.30 -6.78 13.92
CA ILE A 237 -14.60 -5.43 13.41
C ILE A 237 -14.83 -4.46 14.58
N SER A 238 -14.04 -3.39 14.64
CA SER A 238 -13.97 -2.43 15.75
C SER A 238 -14.79 -1.15 15.52
N ASN A 239 -16.03 -1.28 15.02
CA ASN A 239 -16.89 -0.13 14.72
C ASN A 239 -17.25 0.72 15.95
N GLY A 240 -17.00 0.24 17.17
CA GLY A 240 -17.15 1.05 18.39
C GLY A 240 -16.34 2.34 18.36
N ALA A 241 -15.19 2.37 17.67
CA ALA A 241 -14.40 3.58 17.48
C ALA A 241 -15.14 4.66 16.66
N LEU A 242 -16.19 4.31 15.91
CA LEU A 242 -16.99 5.25 15.13
C LEU A 242 -18.12 5.86 15.95
N LEU A 243 -18.37 5.38 17.16
CA LEU A 243 -19.52 5.79 17.95
C LEU A 243 -19.18 6.85 18.98
N ASP A 244 -20.19 7.65 19.31
CA ASP A 244 -20.14 8.59 20.41
C ASP A 244 -20.03 7.87 21.77
N THR A 245 -19.84 8.64 22.83
CA THR A 245 -19.72 8.09 24.20
C THR A 245 -20.95 7.27 24.62
N SER A 246 -22.11 7.53 24.02
CA SER A 246 -23.33 6.77 24.29
C SER A 246 -23.39 5.42 23.56
N GLY A 247 -22.61 5.23 22.49
CA GLY A 247 -22.64 4.03 21.66
C GLY A 247 -23.91 3.89 20.82
N THR A 248 -24.69 4.96 20.68
CA THR A 248 -25.98 4.92 19.95
C THR A 248 -25.95 5.70 18.65
N GLN A 249 -24.99 6.63 18.51
CA GLN A 249 -24.85 7.45 17.32
C GLN A 249 -23.41 7.47 16.82
N VAL A 250 -23.25 7.78 15.54
CA VAL A 250 -21.95 7.97 14.90
C VAL A 250 -21.38 9.33 15.33
N ARG A 251 -20.09 9.39 15.68
CA ARG A 251 -19.43 10.63 16.14
C ARG A 251 -19.53 11.74 15.09
N ALA A 252 -19.82 12.96 15.57
CA ALA A 252 -20.04 14.13 14.72
C ALA A 252 -18.83 14.51 13.82
N ASN A 253 -17.62 14.22 14.30
CA ASN A 253 -16.37 14.66 13.69
C ASN A 253 -15.70 13.58 12.82
N LEU A 254 -16.45 12.58 12.33
CA LEU A 254 -15.89 11.52 11.50
C LEU A 254 -15.78 11.95 10.04
N GLU A 255 -14.58 11.76 9.50
CA GLU A 255 -14.30 11.94 8.09
C GLU A 255 -14.32 10.59 7.35
N LEU A 256 -15.08 10.53 6.25
CA LEU A 256 -14.98 9.44 5.30
C LEU A 256 -13.57 9.44 4.70
N LYS A 257 -13.01 8.25 4.49
CA LYS A 257 -11.64 7.99 4.00
C LYS A 257 -10.51 8.15 5.03
N SER A 258 -10.68 8.83 6.15
CA SER A 258 -9.72 8.78 7.27
C SER A 258 -10.21 7.83 8.33
N ASP A 259 -11.40 8.06 8.87
CA ASP A 259 -11.89 7.38 10.07
C ASP A 259 -12.86 6.25 9.71
N ALA A 260 -13.63 6.44 8.65
CA ALA A 260 -14.63 5.48 8.21
C ALA A 260 -14.49 5.14 6.71
N ARG A 261 -14.99 3.97 6.34
CA ARG A 261 -15.16 3.52 4.96
C ARG A 261 -16.60 3.08 4.74
N LEU A 262 -17.12 3.35 3.54
CA LEU A 262 -18.35 2.74 3.07
C LEU A 262 -18.02 1.48 2.29
N ILE A 263 -18.70 0.38 2.60
CA ILE A 263 -18.55 -0.89 1.89
C ILE A 263 -19.92 -1.45 1.49
N ASP A 264 -19.92 -2.19 0.39
CA ASP A 264 -21.12 -2.80 -0.14
C ASP A 264 -21.62 -3.98 0.74
N PRO A 265 -22.91 -4.35 0.63
CA PRO A 265 -23.50 -5.44 1.43
C PRO A 265 -22.86 -6.81 1.27
N ALA A 266 -22.27 -7.12 0.12
CA ALA A 266 -21.63 -8.41 -0.09
C ALA A 266 -20.28 -8.47 0.63
N SER A 267 -19.46 -7.42 0.48
CA SER A 267 -18.21 -7.26 1.22
C SER A 267 -18.44 -7.26 2.73
N TRP A 268 -19.47 -6.55 3.23
CA TRP A 268 -19.82 -6.57 4.65
C TRP A 268 -20.17 -7.98 5.15
N ARG A 269 -20.98 -8.74 4.42
CA ARG A 269 -21.33 -10.11 4.81
C ARG A 269 -20.11 -11.02 4.92
N LEU A 270 -19.12 -10.86 4.03
CA LEU A 270 -17.87 -11.60 4.10
C LEU A 270 -17.05 -11.19 5.35
N TYR A 271 -16.78 -9.90 5.52
CA TYR A 271 -16.01 -9.43 6.68
C TYR A 271 -16.67 -9.81 8.00
N HIS A 272 -17.96 -9.57 8.13
CA HIS A 272 -18.71 -9.91 9.33
C HIS A 272 -18.81 -11.44 9.53
N GLY A 273 -18.86 -12.22 8.44
CA GLY A 273 -18.86 -13.68 8.51
C GLY A 273 -17.51 -14.26 8.98
N TRP A 274 -16.39 -13.66 8.57
CA TRP A 274 -15.05 -14.12 8.97
C TRP A 274 -14.60 -13.59 10.33
N TYR A 275 -14.85 -12.31 10.60
CA TYR A 275 -14.30 -11.61 11.75
C TYR A 275 -15.33 -11.28 12.84
N GLY A 276 -16.62 -11.27 12.50
CA GLY A 276 -17.66 -10.79 13.41
C GLY A 276 -17.40 -9.37 13.89
N GLY A 277 -17.69 -9.11 15.16
CA GLY A 277 -17.53 -7.80 15.79
C GLY A 277 -18.76 -6.92 15.65
N GLY A 278 -18.57 -5.61 15.72
CA GLY A 278 -19.67 -4.66 15.68
C GLY A 278 -19.35 -3.33 16.35
N PRO A 279 -20.36 -2.44 16.46
CA PRO A 279 -21.75 -2.60 16.01
C PRO A 279 -21.96 -2.41 14.49
N VAL A 280 -23.11 -2.85 14.00
CA VAL A 280 -23.48 -2.70 12.58
C VAL A 280 -23.93 -1.26 12.35
N VAL A 281 -23.26 -0.56 11.42
CA VAL A 281 -23.59 0.81 11.06
C VAL A 281 -23.96 0.83 9.58
N THR A 282 -25.12 1.38 9.24
CA THR A 282 -25.67 1.37 7.89
C THR A 282 -25.99 2.77 7.38
N VAL A 283 -25.90 2.98 6.07
CA VAL A 283 -26.30 4.22 5.39
C VAL A 283 -27.18 3.85 4.22
N SER A 284 -28.36 4.46 4.12
CA SER A 284 -29.24 4.30 2.96
C SER A 284 -29.02 5.42 1.94
N VAL A 285 -28.82 5.04 0.68
CA VAL A 285 -28.65 5.98 -0.43
C VAL A 285 -30.02 6.53 -0.81
N PRO A 286 -30.20 7.87 -0.93
CA PRO A 286 -31.47 8.44 -1.35
C PRO A 286 -31.93 7.90 -2.70
N THR A 287 -33.21 7.55 -2.83
CA THR A 287 -33.80 6.97 -4.05
C THR A 287 -33.83 7.97 -5.22
N ASP A 288 -33.81 9.27 -4.93
CA ASP A 288 -33.79 10.37 -5.90
C ASP A 288 -32.36 10.83 -6.26
N CYS A 289 -31.33 10.12 -5.78
CA CYS A 289 -29.94 10.51 -5.99
C CYS A 289 -29.50 10.31 -7.46
N ARG A 290 -29.49 11.39 -8.25
CA ARG A 290 -29.03 11.36 -9.66
C ARG A 290 -27.53 11.13 -9.82
N HIS A 291 -26.72 11.49 -8.81
CA HIS A 291 -25.25 11.44 -8.88
C HIS A 291 -24.64 10.94 -7.57
N VAL A 292 -24.64 9.61 -7.38
CA VAL A 292 -24.21 8.95 -6.13
C VAL A 292 -22.77 9.31 -5.73
N GLY A 293 -21.82 9.37 -6.67
CA GLY A 293 -20.43 9.75 -6.35
C GLY A 293 -20.31 11.17 -5.76
N ARG A 294 -21.12 12.13 -6.26
CA ARG A 294 -21.16 13.50 -5.72
C ARG A 294 -21.82 13.53 -4.34
N TRP A 295 -22.86 12.73 -4.14
CA TRP A 295 -23.52 12.56 -2.85
C TRP A 295 -22.56 11.99 -1.80
N MET A 296 -21.82 10.92 -2.13
CA MET A 296 -20.80 10.35 -1.25
C MET A 296 -19.73 11.37 -0.83
N THR A 297 -19.32 12.25 -1.75
CA THR A 297 -18.30 13.29 -1.46
C THR A 297 -18.79 14.34 -0.46
N LYS A 298 -20.11 14.52 -0.35
CA LYS A 298 -20.77 15.45 0.58
C LYS A 298 -21.45 14.75 1.75
N LEU A 299 -21.22 13.44 1.89
CA LEU A 299 -21.95 12.62 2.83
C LEU A 299 -21.54 12.98 4.26
N HIS A 300 -22.52 13.40 5.05
CA HIS A 300 -22.34 13.66 6.47
C HIS A 300 -22.88 12.47 7.27
N LEU A 301 -21.97 11.58 7.70
CA LEU A 301 -22.30 10.31 8.34
C LEU A 301 -23.25 10.44 9.53
N PRO A 302 -23.06 11.38 10.49
CA PRO A 302 -23.93 11.48 11.67
C PRO A 302 -25.42 11.68 11.34
N SER A 303 -25.72 12.33 10.22
CA SER A 303 -27.10 12.62 9.82
C SER A 303 -27.79 11.50 9.04
N VAL A 304 -27.03 10.53 8.53
CA VAL A 304 -27.56 9.50 7.61
C VAL A 304 -27.29 8.07 8.08
N ALA A 305 -26.28 7.89 8.94
CA ALA A 305 -25.90 6.60 9.45
C ALA A 305 -26.85 6.14 10.55
N ARG A 306 -27.20 4.86 10.52
CA ARG A 306 -28.02 4.20 11.54
C ARG A 306 -27.19 3.10 12.18
N VAL A 307 -27.00 3.21 13.49
CA VAL A 307 -26.39 2.18 14.31
C VAL A 307 -27.48 1.16 14.65
N GLN A 308 -27.27 -0.10 14.31
CA GLN A 308 -28.11 -1.17 14.82
C GLN A 308 -27.55 -1.60 16.17
N THR A 309 -28.30 -1.34 17.24
CA THR A 309 -28.03 -1.97 18.52
C THR A 309 -28.44 -3.44 18.44
N PRO A 310 -27.64 -4.38 18.98
CA PRO A 310 -28.11 -5.75 19.13
C PRO A 310 -29.42 -5.72 19.96
N ALA A 311 -30.42 -6.48 19.51
CA ALA A 311 -31.64 -6.66 20.29
C ALA A 311 -31.28 -7.23 21.67
N PRO A 312 -31.93 -6.77 22.75
CA PRO A 312 -31.68 -7.28 24.11
C PRO A 312 -31.98 -8.78 24.24
#